data_AF-A0A8T4EZ98-F1
#
_entry.id   AF-A0A8T4EZ98-F1
#
_cell.length_a   1.000
_cell.length_b   1.000
_cell.length_c   1.000
_cell.angle_alpha   90.00
_cell.angle_beta   90.00
_cell.angle_gamma   90.00
#
_symmetry.space_group_name_H-M   'P 1'
#
loop_
_entity.id
_entity.type
_entity.pdbx_description
1 polymer ?
#
loop_
_entity_poly.entity_id
_entity_poly.type
_entity_poly.pdbx_seq_one_letter_code
_entity_poly.pdbx_strand_id
1 'polypeptide(L)'
;MRIEAQVTSLSWIPSEAVKGVSKSAFTMGVTHYDDPPPDTIDDLAALRDSDKFRFANQLTAWAEFDGTRVIAHGRGGGLVLGGTTVRLGPLGVTFAAVSLPELRPDPEIGEDYIRFTQSAGGRTAVPFPRTISRPPYVRLASPWVWTTLSLTLYADGRTEGTLSGASPFPRHWVYDDAGKLSLKAGVTDFTTWSRQHSTPWGAEDSPVLITAAETALERQLSTQIMRGGKKPTIRSLKEGDVLVRQGDPGDSLFLLLDGVLGVNVDGRPLPELGPGAILGERAVLEGGLRTATLTALTPVRIAEAAGDLIDKASLARVAEGHRREDTLA
;
A
#
# COMPACT_ATOMS: atom_id res chain seq x y z
N MET A 1 -5.37 21.32 26.77
CA MET A 1 -4.26 20.47 26.31
C MET A 1 -4.10 20.63 24.81
N ARG A 2 -2.87 20.74 24.29
CA ARG A 2 -2.60 20.81 22.85
C ARG A 2 -2.08 19.47 22.35
N ILE A 3 -2.64 18.98 21.26
CA ILE A 3 -2.25 17.74 20.59
C ILE A 3 -1.85 18.11 19.17
N GLU A 4 -0.75 17.55 18.71
CA GLU A 4 -0.27 17.68 17.33
C GLU A 4 0.08 16.30 16.81
N ALA A 5 -0.21 16.05 15.53
CA ALA A 5 0.16 14.81 14.88
C ALA A 5 0.33 14.98 13.38
N GLN A 6 0.85 13.94 12.74
CA GLN A 6 0.93 13.83 11.30
C GLN A 6 0.55 12.44 10.79
N VAL A 7 0.19 12.39 9.51
CA VAL A 7 0.09 11.15 8.73
C VAL A 7 0.63 11.44 7.33
N THR A 8 1.44 10.53 6.81
CA THR A 8 2.02 10.68 5.47
C THR A 8 1.71 9.44 4.64
N SER A 9 1.34 9.61 3.38
CA SER A 9 1.34 8.51 2.42
C SER A 9 2.44 8.67 1.39
N LEU A 10 3.07 7.58 0.99
CA LEU A 10 4.01 7.51 -0.13
C LEU A 10 3.46 6.58 -1.21
N SER A 11 3.50 7.05 -2.46
CA SER A 11 3.01 6.35 -3.64
C SER A 11 4.20 5.92 -4.51
N TRP A 12 4.35 4.63 -4.76
CA TRP A 12 5.52 4.06 -5.45
C TRP A 12 5.12 2.88 -6.34
N ILE A 13 5.87 2.64 -7.41
CA ILE A 13 5.55 1.64 -8.43
C ILE A 13 6.33 0.34 -8.16
N PRO A 14 5.70 -0.67 -7.53
CA PRO A 14 6.36 -1.95 -7.30
C PRO A 14 6.61 -2.71 -8.59
N SER A 15 7.69 -3.48 -8.60
CA SER A 15 8.12 -4.33 -9.71
C SER A 15 7.05 -5.31 -10.19
N GLU A 16 6.21 -5.74 -9.25
CA GLU A 16 5.24 -6.78 -9.41
C GLU A 16 3.86 -6.26 -9.85
N ALA A 17 3.56 -4.96 -9.80
CA ALA A 17 2.21 -4.46 -10.09
C ALA A 17 1.89 -4.27 -11.58
N VAL A 18 2.88 -4.22 -12.48
CA VAL A 18 2.63 -3.96 -13.91
C VAL A 18 2.48 -5.27 -14.71
N LYS A 19 1.30 -5.48 -15.32
CA LYS A 19 0.93 -6.67 -16.10
C LYS A 19 1.00 -6.42 -17.62
N GLY A 20 1.11 -7.50 -18.40
CA GLY A 20 0.83 -7.53 -19.85
C GLY A 20 1.76 -6.66 -20.73
N VAL A 21 1.24 -6.15 -21.84
CA VAL A 21 1.97 -5.31 -22.81
C VAL A 21 2.52 -4.00 -22.23
N SER A 22 2.03 -3.56 -21.07
CA SER A 22 2.59 -2.43 -20.32
C SER A 22 3.95 -2.75 -19.69
N LYS A 23 4.26 -4.03 -19.45
CA LYS A 23 5.58 -4.50 -19.00
C LYS A 23 6.67 -4.15 -20.02
N SER A 24 6.33 -4.10 -21.31
CA SER A 24 7.26 -3.73 -22.39
C SER A 24 7.82 -2.32 -22.21
N ALA A 25 7.00 -1.34 -21.79
CA ALA A 25 7.46 0.03 -21.58
C ALA A 25 8.46 0.13 -20.41
N PHE A 26 8.23 -0.60 -19.32
CA PHE A 26 9.15 -0.72 -18.19
C PHE A 26 10.41 -1.53 -18.56
N THR A 27 10.27 -2.60 -19.35
CA THR A 27 11.39 -3.47 -19.76
C THR A 27 12.28 -2.80 -20.82
N MET A 28 11.72 -1.90 -21.64
CA MET A 28 12.44 -1.13 -22.66
C MET A 28 13.10 0.16 -22.12
N GLY A 29 13.05 0.40 -20.80
CA GLY A 29 13.72 1.55 -20.14
C GLY A 29 12.95 2.87 -20.16
N VAL A 30 11.75 2.91 -20.75
CA VAL A 30 10.91 4.12 -20.85
C VAL A 30 10.38 4.55 -19.47
N THR A 31 10.26 3.63 -18.52
CA THR A 31 9.98 3.90 -17.10
C THR A 31 10.74 2.88 -16.24
N HIS A 32 10.92 3.12 -14.94
CA HIS A 32 11.55 2.18 -14.02
C HIS A 32 10.60 1.79 -12.89
N TYR A 33 10.82 0.60 -12.33
CA TYR A 33 10.23 0.20 -11.06
C TYR A 33 10.96 0.91 -9.92
N ASP A 34 10.22 1.21 -8.87
CA ASP A 34 10.78 1.83 -7.67
C ASP A 34 11.25 0.71 -6.72
N ASP A 35 12.39 0.91 -6.06
CA ASP A 35 12.68 0.14 -4.85
C ASP A 35 11.61 0.50 -3.80
N PRO A 36 11.24 -0.45 -2.91
CA PRO A 36 10.33 -0.14 -1.81
C PRO A 36 10.85 1.06 -0.99
N PRO A 37 9.96 2.02 -0.62
CA PRO A 37 10.31 3.08 0.31
C PRO A 37 10.85 2.54 1.65
N PRO A 38 11.60 3.35 2.43
CA PRO A 38 12.07 2.93 3.75
C PRO A 38 10.91 2.73 4.73
N ASP A 39 11.16 1.99 5.80
CA ASP A 39 10.14 1.72 6.83
C ASP A 39 9.91 2.90 7.77
N THR A 40 10.84 3.85 7.77
CA THR A 40 10.78 5.10 8.50
C THR A 40 11.07 6.27 7.56
N ILE A 41 10.31 7.35 7.71
CA ILE A 41 10.56 8.61 7.03
C ILE A 41 11.32 9.51 8.01
N ASP A 42 12.64 9.56 7.86
CA ASP A 42 13.48 10.50 8.61
C ASP A 42 13.49 11.89 7.94
N ASP A 43 13.55 11.92 6.60
CA ASP A 43 13.56 13.14 5.79
C ASP A 43 12.80 12.91 4.47
N LEU A 44 11.59 13.44 4.40
CA LEU A 44 10.74 13.34 3.22
C LEU A 44 11.33 14.08 2.00
N ALA A 45 12.07 15.17 2.22
CA ALA A 45 12.70 15.93 1.14
C ALA A 45 13.90 15.16 0.55
N ALA A 46 14.72 14.53 1.39
CA ALA A 46 15.80 13.66 0.92
C ALA A 46 15.27 12.45 0.13
N LEU A 47 14.14 11.86 0.55
CA LEU A 47 13.48 10.78 -0.21
C LEU A 47 12.96 11.26 -1.57
N ARG A 48 12.42 12.47 -1.64
CA ARG A 48 12.02 13.10 -2.91
C ARG A 48 13.22 13.29 -3.82
N ASP A 49 14.30 13.86 -3.31
CA ASP A 49 15.49 14.22 -4.10
C ASP A 49 16.26 12.98 -4.60
N SER A 50 16.04 11.82 -3.96
CA SER A 50 16.56 10.52 -4.37
C SER A 50 15.57 9.67 -5.17
N ASP A 51 14.47 10.26 -5.66
CA ASP A 51 13.43 9.62 -6.49
C ASP A 51 12.84 8.34 -5.84
N LYS A 52 12.71 8.30 -4.50
CA LYS A 52 12.22 7.11 -3.76
C LYS A 52 10.71 6.94 -3.75
N PHE A 53 9.97 7.93 -4.24
CA PHE A 53 8.52 7.86 -4.41
C PHE A 53 8.07 8.76 -5.57
N ARG A 54 6.82 8.57 -6.02
CA ARG A 54 6.21 9.37 -7.08
C ARG A 54 5.37 10.52 -6.53
N PHE A 55 4.54 10.21 -5.54
CA PHE A 55 3.67 11.18 -4.87
C PHE A 55 3.70 10.92 -3.36
N ALA A 56 3.82 11.98 -2.58
CA ALA A 56 3.60 11.93 -1.14
C ALA A 56 2.52 12.94 -0.75
N ASN A 57 1.55 12.49 0.04
CA ASN A 57 0.56 13.35 0.67
C ASN A 57 0.89 13.40 2.16
N GLN A 58 1.27 14.57 2.68
CA GLN A 58 1.52 14.76 4.09
C GLN A 58 0.39 15.62 4.68
N LEU A 59 -0.26 15.13 5.73
CA LEU A 59 -1.24 15.87 6.50
C LEU A 59 -0.70 16.04 7.92
N THR A 60 -0.46 17.28 8.32
CA THR A 60 -0.15 17.63 9.72
C THR A 60 -1.33 18.37 10.32
N ALA A 61 -1.62 18.15 11.59
CA ALA A 61 -2.69 18.85 12.27
C ALA A 61 -2.39 19.05 13.75
N TRP A 62 -3.04 20.06 14.33
CA TRP A 62 -3.04 20.29 15.76
C TRP A 62 -4.42 20.74 16.24
N ALA A 63 -4.72 20.44 17.49
CA ALA A 63 -5.92 20.88 18.17
C ALA A 63 -5.66 21.18 19.64
N GLU A 64 -6.35 22.18 20.16
CA GLU A 64 -6.38 22.52 21.58
C GLU A 64 -7.74 22.14 22.16
N PHE A 65 -7.69 21.44 23.29
CA PHE A 65 -8.85 20.93 24.02
C PHE A 65 -8.96 21.57 25.40
N ASP A 66 -10.17 21.92 25.80
CA ASP A 66 -10.58 22.22 27.18
C ASP A 66 -11.55 21.12 27.64
N GLY A 67 -11.08 20.20 28.48
CA GLY A 67 -11.74 18.92 28.68
C GLY A 67 -11.84 18.15 27.35
N THR A 68 -13.05 17.82 26.92
CA THR A 68 -13.31 17.16 25.62
C THR A 68 -13.54 18.16 24.47
N ARG A 69 -13.75 19.43 24.79
CA ARG A 69 -14.16 20.45 23.81
C ARG A 69 -12.97 20.99 23.05
N VAL A 70 -13.06 21.00 21.72
CA VAL A 70 -12.09 21.70 20.85
C VAL A 70 -12.28 23.22 20.96
N ILE A 71 -11.20 23.94 21.25
CA ILE A 71 -11.19 25.41 21.40
C ILE A 71 -10.38 26.13 20.31
N ALA A 72 -9.39 25.47 19.73
CA ALA A 72 -8.62 25.96 18.60
C ALA A 72 -8.05 24.79 17.80
N HIS A 73 -7.82 24.98 16.51
CA HIS A 73 -7.23 23.95 15.67
C HIS A 73 -6.56 24.51 14.41
N GLY A 74 -5.68 23.72 13.81
CA GLY A 74 -5.03 24.04 12.55
C GLY A 74 -4.54 22.80 11.83
N ARG A 75 -4.27 22.95 10.52
CA ARG A 75 -3.70 21.90 9.69
C ARG A 75 -2.65 22.47 8.73
N GLY A 76 -1.70 21.62 8.35
CA GLY A 76 -0.63 21.90 7.41
C GLY A 76 -0.33 20.67 6.56
N GLY A 77 0.90 20.64 6.03
CA GLY A 77 1.31 19.65 5.04
C GLY A 77 0.82 19.99 3.64
N GLY A 78 0.81 18.98 2.77
CA GLY A 78 0.38 19.07 1.38
C GLY A 78 0.99 18.00 0.50
N LEU A 79 0.88 18.21 -0.81
CA LEU A 79 1.46 17.32 -1.82
C LEU A 79 2.96 17.58 -2.00
N VAL A 80 3.76 16.51 -1.88
CA VAL A 80 5.17 16.49 -2.32
C VAL A 80 5.27 15.59 -3.54
N LEU A 81 5.79 16.14 -4.64
CA LEU A 81 5.95 15.43 -5.90
C LEU A 81 7.41 14.96 -6.06
N GLY A 82 7.59 13.69 -6.40
CA GLY A 82 8.87 13.16 -6.86
C GLY A 82 9.13 13.50 -8.32
N GLY A 83 10.39 13.37 -8.74
CA GLY A 83 10.75 13.41 -10.16
C GLY A 83 10.45 12.08 -10.85
N THR A 84 10.15 12.13 -12.14
CA THR A 84 10.19 10.92 -12.97
C THR A 84 11.25 11.05 -14.03
N THR A 85 12.40 10.41 -13.78
CA THR A 85 13.49 10.31 -14.75
C THR A 85 13.26 9.12 -15.68
N VAL A 86 13.04 9.42 -16.97
CA VAL A 86 12.98 8.44 -18.06
C VAL A 86 14.35 8.35 -18.72
N ARG A 87 14.86 7.13 -18.95
CA ARG A 87 16.17 6.92 -19.58
C ARG A 87 16.02 6.17 -20.90
N LEU A 88 16.47 6.77 -22.00
CA LEU A 88 16.53 6.13 -23.32
C LEU A 88 18.00 6.00 -23.74
N GLY A 89 18.60 4.83 -23.49
CA GLY A 89 20.04 4.63 -23.66
C GLY A 89 20.85 5.51 -22.69
N PRO A 90 21.87 6.26 -23.14
CA PRO A 90 22.65 7.15 -22.26
C PRO A 90 21.94 8.47 -21.92
N LEU A 91 20.80 8.78 -22.54
CA LEU A 91 20.06 10.02 -22.34
C LEU A 91 19.00 9.83 -21.25
N GLY A 92 19.03 10.70 -20.24
CA GLY A 92 18.00 10.81 -19.21
C GLY A 92 17.23 12.12 -19.33
N VAL A 93 15.89 12.05 -19.28
CA VAL A 93 15.00 13.22 -19.22
C VAL A 93 14.10 13.09 -17.99
N THR A 94 14.10 14.10 -17.13
CA THR A 94 13.24 14.15 -15.95
C THR A 94 12.00 14.97 -16.27
N PHE A 95 10.84 14.36 -16.07
CA PHE A 95 9.54 14.99 -16.24
C PHE A 95 8.94 15.30 -14.87
N ALA A 96 8.34 16.49 -14.73
CA ALA A 96 7.63 16.87 -13.52
C ALA A 96 6.17 16.39 -13.57
N ALA A 97 5.69 15.84 -12.46
CA ALA A 97 4.26 15.64 -12.24
C ALA A 97 3.56 17.00 -12.11
N VAL A 98 2.27 17.05 -12.44
CA VAL A 98 1.46 18.27 -12.28
C VAL A 98 0.53 18.08 -11.09
N SER A 99 0.71 18.88 -10.05
CA SER A 99 -0.17 18.89 -8.87
C SER A 99 -1.56 19.42 -9.23
N LEU A 100 -2.57 18.88 -8.55
CA LEU A 100 -3.92 19.45 -8.54
C LEU A 100 -4.13 20.28 -7.27
N PRO A 101 -5.10 21.21 -7.24
CA PRO A 101 -5.47 21.90 -6.02
C PRO A 101 -5.87 20.89 -4.94
N GLU A 102 -5.33 21.02 -3.74
CA GLU A 102 -5.67 20.10 -2.66
C GLU A 102 -7.11 20.28 -2.19
N LEU A 103 -7.79 19.17 -1.90
CA LEU A 103 -9.13 19.19 -1.34
C LEU A 103 -9.02 19.04 0.17
N ARG A 104 -9.49 20.05 0.87
CA ARG A 104 -9.34 20.21 2.32
C ARG A 104 -10.69 20.62 2.93
N PRO A 105 -11.66 19.70 3.08
CA PRO A 105 -12.96 20.01 3.69
C PRO A 105 -12.80 20.53 5.12
N ASP A 106 -13.82 21.19 5.68
CA ASP A 106 -13.80 21.58 7.09
C ASP A 106 -13.66 20.34 7.99
N PRO A 107 -12.92 20.45 9.11
CA PRO A 107 -12.74 19.30 9.99
C PRO A 107 -14.05 18.92 10.67
N GLU A 108 -14.23 17.63 10.89
CA GLU A 108 -15.34 17.10 11.66
C GLU A 108 -14.99 17.16 13.14
N ILE A 109 -15.86 17.81 13.93
CA ILE A 109 -15.69 17.93 15.38
C ILE A 109 -16.72 17.05 16.06
N GLY A 110 -16.24 16.03 16.79
CA GLY A 110 -17.03 15.16 17.63
C GLY A 110 -17.07 15.63 19.09
N GLU A 111 -17.55 14.77 19.97
CA GLU A 111 -17.65 15.06 21.42
C GLU A 111 -16.28 15.18 22.08
N ASP A 112 -15.35 14.29 21.71
CA ASP A 112 -14.00 14.16 22.27
C ASP A 112 -12.91 14.10 21.19
N TYR A 113 -13.24 14.40 19.93
CA TYR A 113 -12.29 14.31 18.83
C TYR A 113 -12.47 15.42 17.79
N ILE A 114 -11.42 15.63 17.00
CA ILE A 114 -11.48 16.37 15.73
C ILE A 114 -10.78 15.57 14.65
N ARG A 115 -11.41 15.47 13.46
CA ARG A 115 -10.89 14.74 12.31
C ARG A 115 -10.68 15.67 11.13
N PHE A 116 -9.46 15.66 10.59
CA PHE A 116 -9.08 16.37 9.38
C PHE A 116 -9.01 15.40 8.21
N THR A 117 -9.48 15.83 7.04
CA THR A 117 -9.34 15.07 5.80
C THR A 117 -8.62 15.92 4.76
N GLN A 118 -7.73 15.28 3.98
CA GLN A 118 -6.99 15.90 2.88
C GLN A 118 -6.84 14.95 1.70
N SER A 119 -7.41 15.32 0.55
CA SER A 119 -7.10 14.66 -0.72
C SER A 119 -6.05 15.46 -1.47
N ALA A 120 -4.92 14.81 -1.76
CA ALA A 120 -3.83 15.39 -2.52
C ALA A 120 -3.38 14.44 -3.64
N GLY A 121 -3.03 15.02 -4.78
CA GLY A 121 -2.64 14.24 -5.94
C GLY A 121 -2.36 15.09 -7.16
N GLY A 122 -2.10 14.41 -8.27
CA GLY A 122 -1.73 15.06 -9.50
C GLY A 122 -1.74 14.13 -10.70
N ARG A 123 -1.39 14.70 -11.85
CA ARG A 123 -1.13 13.94 -13.07
C ARG A 123 0.30 13.46 -13.11
N THR A 124 0.48 12.21 -13.49
CA THR A 124 1.83 11.64 -13.66
C THR A 124 2.60 12.36 -14.75
N ALA A 125 3.92 12.31 -14.64
CA ALA A 125 4.81 12.98 -15.57
C ALA A 125 4.92 12.28 -16.95
N VAL A 126 4.50 11.01 -17.05
CA VAL A 126 4.59 10.20 -18.28
C VAL A 126 3.20 10.03 -18.91
N PRO A 127 2.99 10.47 -20.17
CA PRO A 127 1.72 10.29 -20.86
C PRO A 127 1.48 8.82 -21.23
N PHE A 128 0.27 8.31 -20.97
CA PHE A 128 -0.15 6.97 -21.36
C PHE A 128 -1.15 7.00 -22.52
N PRO A 129 -1.08 6.05 -23.47
CA PRO A 129 -2.07 5.95 -24.53
C PRO A 129 -3.43 5.53 -23.96
N ARG A 130 -4.46 6.32 -24.25
CA ARG A 130 -5.86 6.02 -23.93
C ARG A 130 -6.68 5.88 -25.19
N THR A 131 -7.47 4.80 -25.28
CA THR A 131 -8.43 4.62 -26.37
C THR A 131 -9.58 5.60 -26.22
N ILE A 132 -9.99 6.23 -27.32
CA ILE A 132 -11.16 7.13 -27.39
C ILE A 132 -12.11 6.65 -28.48
N SER A 133 -13.41 6.94 -28.34
CA SER A 133 -14.47 6.43 -29.23
C SER A 133 -14.53 7.11 -30.60
N ARG A 134 -13.72 8.15 -30.82
CA ARG A 134 -13.69 8.95 -32.07
C ARG A 134 -12.24 9.16 -32.53
N PRO A 135 -12.00 9.39 -33.83
CA PRO A 135 -10.68 9.74 -34.34
C PRO A 135 -10.02 10.85 -33.50
N PRO A 136 -8.72 10.77 -33.17
CA PRO A 136 -7.72 9.79 -33.64
C PRO A 136 -7.71 8.41 -32.95
N TYR A 137 -8.76 8.04 -32.20
CA TYR A 137 -8.95 6.75 -31.49
C TYR A 137 -7.94 6.45 -30.37
N VAL A 138 -6.82 7.17 -30.32
CA VAL A 138 -5.84 7.16 -29.25
C VAL A 138 -5.52 8.60 -28.85
N ARG A 139 -5.61 8.90 -27.55
CA ARG A 139 -5.18 10.16 -26.95
C ARG A 139 -4.13 9.87 -25.90
N LEU A 140 -3.02 10.58 -25.95
CA LEU A 140 -2.04 10.58 -24.86
C LEU A 140 -2.58 11.41 -23.69
N ALA A 141 -2.69 10.81 -22.52
CA ALA A 141 -3.07 11.51 -21.30
C ALA A 141 -2.32 10.92 -20.11
N SER A 142 -1.86 11.78 -19.21
CA SER A 142 -1.29 11.36 -17.94
C SER A 142 -2.40 10.90 -17.00
N PRO A 143 -2.36 9.65 -16.50
CA PRO A 143 -3.25 9.20 -15.45
C PRO A 143 -3.06 10.01 -14.16
N TRP A 144 -3.98 9.82 -13.22
CA TRP A 144 -4.02 10.57 -11.98
C TRP A 144 -3.56 9.68 -10.85
N VAL A 145 -2.78 10.23 -9.93
CA VAL A 145 -2.37 9.56 -8.71
C VAL A 145 -2.76 10.46 -7.57
N TRP A 146 -3.47 9.91 -6.60
CA TRP A 146 -3.97 10.66 -5.46
C TRP A 146 -4.18 9.76 -4.26
N THR A 147 -4.20 10.37 -3.08
CA THR A 147 -4.58 9.73 -1.81
C THR A 147 -5.46 10.70 -1.03
N THR A 148 -6.39 10.16 -0.26
CA THR A 148 -7.18 10.87 0.75
C THR A 148 -6.75 10.36 2.12
N LEU A 149 -6.13 11.22 2.90
CA LEU A 149 -5.73 10.95 4.27
C LEU A 149 -6.76 11.50 5.24
N SER A 150 -6.96 10.79 6.35
CA SER A 150 -7.71 11.27 7.51
C SER A 150 -6.84 11.21 8.75
N LEU A 151 -6.85 12.27 9.55
CA LEU A 151 -6.11 12.38 10.81
C LEU A 151 -7.06 12.80 11.93
N THR A 152 -7.26 11.93 12.91
CA THR A 152 -8.12 12.18 14.07
C THR A 152 -7.26 12.44 15.31
N LEU A 153 -7.55 13.53 16.02
CA LEU A 153 -6.96 13.87 17.32
C LEU A 153 -8.03 13.74 18.40
N TYR A 154 -7.76 13.00 19.46
CA TYR A 154 -8.69 12.77 20.58
C TYR A 154 -8.28 13.56 21.82
N ALA A 155 -9.24 14.06 22.59
CA ALA A 155 -9.01 14.86 23.79
C ALA A 155 -8.22 14.12 24.90
N ASP A 156 -8.11 12.79 24.82
CA ASP A 156 -7.31 11.96 25.72
C ASP A 156 -5.84 11.81 25.32
N GLY A 157 -5.43 12.42 24.20
CA GLY A 157 -4.07 12.35 23.67
C GLY A 157 -3.87 11.30 22.58
N ARG A 158 -4.86 10.45 22.27
CA ARG A 158 -4.76 9.50 21.16
C ARG A 158 -4.78 10.23 19.82
N THR A 159 -4.14 9.60 18.82
CA THR A 159 -4.07 10.08 17.45
C THR A 159 -4.26 8.91 16.49
N GLU A 160 -5.01 9.10 15.42
CA GLU A 160 -5.26 8.05 14.42
C GLU A 160 -5.12 8.62 13.00
N GLY A 161 -4.16 8.08 12.24
CA GLY A 161 -3.95 8.40 10.84
C GLY A 161 -4.38 7.25 9.94
N THR A 162 -5.22 7.51 8.94
CA THR A 162 -5.73 6.50 8.01
C THR A 162 -5.70 6.98 6.56
N LEU A 163 -5.78 6.03 5.64
CA LEU A 163 -5.94 6.27 4.20
C LEU A 163 -7.37 5.89 3.82
N SER A 164 -8.25 6.89 3.69
CA SER A 164 -9.67 6.70 3.44
C SER A 164 -10.01 6.54 1.96
N GLY A 165 -9.11 6.99 1.08
CA GLY A 165 -9.23 6.78 -0.36
C GLY A 165 -7.88 6.83 -1.05
N ALA A 166 -7.76 6.14 -2.18
CA ALA A 166 -6.58 6.26 -3.04
C ALA A 166 -6.88 5.92 -4.50
N SER A 167 -6.03 6.41 -5.41
CA SER A 167 -5.98 5.86 -6.76
C SER A 167 -5.66 4.36 -6.73
N PRO A 168 -6.24 3.53 -7.61
CA PRO A 168 -5.99 2.08 -7.60
C PRO A 168 -4.57 1.69 -8.02
N PHE A 169 -3.78 2.64 -8.50
CA PHE A 169 -2.36 2.50 -8.80
C PHE A 169 -1.72 3.90 -8.72
N PRO A 170 -0.45 4.04 -8.31
CA PRO A 170 0.51 3.01 -7.92
C PRO A 170 0.23 2.46 -6.49
N ARG A 171 1.16 1.73 -5.88
CA ARG A 171 0.97 1.22 -4.51
C ARG A 171 1.14 2.38 -3.52
N HIS A 172 0.31 2.41 -2.49
CA HIS A 172 0.33 3.44 -1.45
C HIS A 172 0.68 2.85 -0.09
N TRP A 173 1.68 3.42 0.58
CA TRP A 173 2.08 3.13 1.96
C TRP A 173 1.72 4.32 2.84
N VAL A 174 1.35 4.07 4.09
CA VAL A 174 0.96 5.08 5.08
C VAL A 174 1.87 4.98 6.29
N TYR A 175 2.35 6.13 6.74
CA TYR A 175 3.26 6.31 7.86
C TYR A 175 2.54 7.07 8.96
N ASP A 176 2.74 6.60 10.18
CA ASP A 176 2.18 7.19 11.39
C ASP A 176 2.89 8.50 11.80
N ASP A 177 2.52 9.04 12.95
CA ASP A 177 3.04 10.30 13.49
C ASP A 177 4.56 10.27 13.71
N ALA A 178 5.11 9.10 14.08
CA ALA A 178 6.54 8.88 14.25
C ALA A 178 7.28 8.65 12.92
N GLY A 179 6.57 8.77 11.79
CA GLY A 179 7.10 8.51 10.47
C GLY A 179 7.34 7.02 10.21
N LYS A 180 6.75 6.11 11.00
CA LYS A 180 6.91 4.66 10.85
C LYS A 180 5.79 4.08 9.98
N LEU A 181 6.16 3.17 9.08
CA LEU A 181 5.24 2.46 8.21
C LEU A 181 4.19 1.69 9.03
N SER A 182 2.91 2.01 8.80
CA SER A 182 1.79 1.50 9.58
C SER A 182 0.77 0.74 8.72
N LEU A 183 0.35 1.33 7.58
CA LEU A 183 -0.67 0.75 6.70
C LEU A 183 -0.21 0.68 5.24
N LYS A 184 -0.85 -0.19 4.47
CA LYS A 184 -0.65 -0.31 3.03
C LYS A 184 -1.96 -0.50 2.29
N ALA A 185 -2.07 0.10 1.10
CA ALA A 185 -3.12 -0.25 0.16
C ALA A 185 -2.97 -1.73 -0.25
N GLY A 186 -4.02 -2.50 -0.03
CA GLY A 186 -4.05 -3.95 -0.23
C GLY A 186 -4.14 -4.38 -1.70
N VAL A 187 -4.60 -3.50 -2.59
CA VAL A 187 -4.86 -3.82 -4.00
C VAL A 187 -4.15 -2.84 -4.91
N THR A 188 -3.57 -3.34 -6.01
CA THR A 188 -3.13 -2.54 -7.15
C THR A 188 -3.86 -2.97 -8.43
N ASP A 189 -4.63 -2.05 -9.02
CA ASP A 189 -5.35 -2.29 -10.27
C ASP A 189 -4.93 -1.28 -11.36
N PHE A 190 -3.85 -1.63 -12.06
CA PHE A 190 -3.35 -0.86 -13.20
C PHE A 190 -4.38 -0.72 -14.33
N THR A 191 -5.24 -1.72 -14.54
CA THR A 191 -6.20 -1.71 -15.65
C THR A 191 -7.28 -0.67 -15.40
N THR A 192 -7.89 -0.71 -14.21
CA THR A 192 -8.87 0.27 -13.78
C THR A 192 -8.26 1.67 -13.73
N TRP A 193 -7.05 1.80 -13.16
CA TRP A 193 -6.31 3.07 -13.12
C TRP A 193 -6.10 3.69 -14.51
N SER A 194 -5.65 2.90 -15.49
CA SER A 194 -5.37 3.39 -16.84
C SER A 194 -6.62 3.97 -17.51
N ARG A 195 -7.81 3.47 -17.14
CA ARG A 195 -9.12 3.85 -17.65
C ARG A 195 -9.93 4.71 -16.67
N GLN A 196 -9.32 5.22 -15.59
CA GLN A 196 -10.07 5.90 -14.55
C GLN A 196 -10.66 7.24 -15.00
N HIS A 197 -11.88 7.51 -14.53
CA HIS A 197 -12.64 8.74 -14.74
C HIS A 197 -13.11 9.36 -13.41
N SER A 198 -13.36 8.53 -12.38
CA SER A 198 -13.75 8.97 -11.04
C SER A 198 -12.52 9.41 -10.24
N THR A 199 -12.54 10.64 -9.75
CA THR A 199 -11.51 11.21 -8.88
C THR A 199 -12.20 12.16 -7.88
N PRO A 200 -11.53 12.48 -6.75
CA PRO A 200 -12.04 13.46 -5.80
C PRO A 200 -12.38 14.83 -6.42
N TRP A 201 -11.78 15.18 -7.56
CA TRP A 201 -12.00 16.46 -8.26
C TRP A 201 -13.15 16.47 -9.26
N GLY A 202 -13.89 15.37 -9.45
CA GLY A 202 -14.88 15.29 -10.53
C GLY A 202 -16.15 14.49 -10.27
N ALA A 203 -16.08 13.40 -9.50
CA ALA A 203 -17.27 12.56 -9.28
C ALA A 203 -17.33 12.11 -7.82
N GLU A 204 -16.47 11.18 -7.41
CA GLU A 204 -16.44 10.59 -6.07
C GLU A 204 -15.02 10.13 -5.71
N ASP A 205 -14.69 10.19 -4.42
CA ASP A 205 -13.52 9.53 -3.83
C ASP A 205 -13.64 8.00 -4.00
N SER A 206 -12.52 7.28 -4.05
CA SER A 206 -12.51 5.81 -4.21
C SER A 206 -12.02 5.15 -2.92
N PRO A 207 -12.85 4.33 -2.26
CA PRO A 207 -12.43 3.64 -1.05
C PRO A 207 -11.27 2.70 -1.36
N VAL A 208 -10.37 2.55 -0.39
CA VAL A 208 -9.22 1.66 -0.50
C VAL A 208 -9.23 0.65 0.64
N LEU A 209 -9.04 -0.62 0.28
CA LEU A 209 -8.78 -1.67 1.25
C LEU A 209 -7.36 -1.46 1.80
N ILE A 210 -7.27 -1.14 3.09
CA ILE A 210 -6.01 -1.00 3.81
C ILE A 210 -5.72 -2.27 4.62
N THR A 211 -4.44 -2.60 4.72
CA THR A 211 -3.95 -3.74 5.52
C THR A 211 -2.77 -3.28 6.34
N ALA A 212 -2.52 -3.95 7.47
CA ALA A 212 -1.34 -3.68 8.29
C ALA A 212 -0.07 -3.92 7.47
N ALA A 213 0.92 -3.05 7.65
CA ALA A 213 2.23 -3.26 7.05
C ALA A 213 2.89 -4.53 7.60
N GLU A 214 3.57 -5.28 6.73
CA GLU A 214 4.36 -6.43 7.14
C GLU A 214 5.56 -6.01 8.01
N THR A 215 6.17 -6.96 8.70
CA THR A 215 7.36 -6.75 9.53
C THR A 215 8.64 -6.61 8.68
N ALA A 216 9.72 -6.10 9.29
CA ALA A 216 11.02 -6.01 8.61
C ALA A 216 11.56 -7.39 8.20
N LEU A 217 11.29 -8.41 9.00
CA LEU A 217 11.65 -9.79 8.68
C LEU A 217 10.88 -10.29 7.46
N GLU A 218 9.56 -10.07 7.39
CA GLU A 218 8.75 -10.46 6.23
C GLU A 218 9.21 -9.76 4.94
N ARG A 219 9.64 -8.49 5.00
CA ARG A 219 10.24 -7.80 3.84
C ARG A 219 11.54 -8.45 3.36
N GLN A 220 12.44 -8.77 4.29
CA GLN A 220 13.70 -9.44 3.98
C GLN A 220 13.42 -10.78 3.29
N LEU A 221 12.49 -11.56 3.86
CA LEU A 221 12.11 -12.86 3.33
C LEU A 221 11.35 -12.76 2.00
N SER A 222 10.51 -11.75 1.80
CA SER A 222 9.89 -11.45 0.52
C SER A 222 10.95 -11.23 -0.57
N THR A 223 11.99 -10.45 -0.26
CA THR A 223 13.13 -10.24 -1.17
C THR A 223 13.84 -11.55 -1.49
N GLN A 224 14.06 -12.40 -0.47
CA GLN A 224 14.68 -13.72 -0.65
C GLN A 224 13.81 -14.67 -1.48
N ILE A 225 12.49 -14.68 -1.29
CA ILE A 225 11.54 -15.48 -2.09
C ILE A 225 11.55 -15.01 -3.55
N MET A 226 11.54 -13.70 -3.78
CA MET A 226 11.42 -13.13 -5.12
C MET A 226 12.73 -13.10 -5.92
N ARG A 227 13.87 -12.93 -5.24
CA ARG A 227 15.20 -12.78 -5.87
C ARG A 227 16.17 -13.92 -5.56
N GLY A 228 15.76 -14.90 -4.75
CA GLY A 228 16.55 -16.07 -4.42
C GLY A 228 16.81 -17.00 -5.61
N GLY A 229 17.54 -18.09 -5.34
CA GLY A 229 18.03 -18.99 -6.41
C GLY A 229 16.92 -19.67 -7.21
N LYS A 230 15.88 -20.19 -6.55
CA LYS A 230 14.76 -20.87 -7.22
C LYS A 230 13.60 -19.90 -7.39
N LYS A 231 13.14 -19.70 -8.63
CA LYS A 231 12.03 -18.79 -8.93
C LYS A 231 10.71 -19.34 -8.34
N PRO A 232 9.91 -18.50 -7.65
CA PRO A 232 8.60 -18.89 -7.18
C PRO A 232 7.61 -19.02 -8.34
N THR A 233 6.58 -19.84 -8.14
CA THR A 233 5.45 -19.96 -9.07
C THR A 233 4.42 -18.90 -8.74
N ILE A 234 4.06 -18.07 -9.73
CA ILE A 234 3.02 -17.05 -9.52
C ILE A 234 1.64 -17.67 -9.76
N ARG A 235 0.74 -17.52 -8.78
CA ARG A 235 -0.66 -17.92 -8.89
C ARG A 235 -1.58 -16.72 -8.70
N SER A 236 -2.72 -16.76 -9.40
CA SER A 236 -3.79 -15.77 -9.24
C SER A 236 -5.06 -16.49 -8.79
N LEU A 237 -5.77 -15.86 -7.86
CA LEU A 237 -7.04 -16.31 -7.30
C LEU A 237 -8.10 -15.25 -7.59
N LYS A 238 -9.33 -15.68 -7.82
CA LYS A 238 -10.50 -14.80 -7.85
C LYS A 238 -10.98 -14.56 -6.43
N GLU A 239 -11.75 -13.49 -6.25
CA GLU A 239 -12.50 -13.29 -5.02
C GLU A 239 -13.39 -14.50 -4.71
N GLY A 240 -13.38 -14.94 -3.46
CA GLY A 240 -14.06 -16.14 -2.98
C GLY A 240 -13.26 -17.44 -3.10
N ASP A 241 -12.17 -17.48 -3.88
CA ASP A 241 -11.35 -18.68 -4.00
C ASP A 241 -10.60 -18.98 -2.68
N VAL A 242 -10.55 -20.26 -2.30
CA VAL A 242 -9.79 -20.72 -1.13
C VAL A 242 -8.38 -21.10 -1.56
N LEU A 243 -7.36 -20.45 -0.98
CA LEU A 243 -5.95 -20.75 -1.23
C LEU A 243 -5.54 -22.08 -0.59
N VAL A 244 -5.86 -22.26 0.70
CA VAL A 244 -5.59 -23.46 1.50
C VAL A 244 -6.68 -23.62 2.57
N ARG A 245 -6.94 -24.86 3.02
CA ARG A 245 -7.79 -25.13 4.19
C ARG A 245 -6.96 -25.57 5.37
N GLN A 246 -7.45 -25.24 6.56
CA GLN A 246 -6.88 -25.77 7.80
C GLN A 246 -6.93 -27.30 7.78
N GLY A 247 -5.84 -27.93 8.20
CA GLY A 247 -5.67 -29.38 8.18
C GLY A 247 -5.18 -29.95 6.85
N ASP A 248 -5.17 -29.18 5.75
CA ASP A 248 -4.59 -29.64 4.50
C ASP A 248 -3.07 -29.88 4.66
N PRO A 249 -2.49 -30.90 4.01
CA PRO A 249 -1.05 -31.02 3.93
C PRO A 249 -0.44 -29.86 3.12
N GLY A 250 0.72 -29.38 3.52
CA GLY A 250 1.42 -28.30 2.84
C GLY A 250 2.87 -28.13 3.27
N ASP A 251 3.74 -28.06 2.28
CA ASP A 251 5.18 -27.81 2.40
C ASP A 251 5.64 -26.54 1.65
N SER A 252 4.72 -25.88 0.93
CA SER A 252 4.97 -24.58 0.29
C SER A 252 4.78 -23.39 1.24
N LEU A 253 5.58 -22.36 1.01
CA LEU A 253 5.38 -20.99 1.49
C LEU A 253 4.66 -20.17 0.42
N PHE A 254 3.87 -19.19 0.86
CA PHE A 254 3.28 -18.20 -0.02
C PHE A 254 3.68 -16.79 0.41
N LEU A 255 3.94 -15.94 -0.58
CA LEU A 255 4.08 -14.50 -0.42
C LEU A 255 2.89 -13.83 -1.11
N LEU A 256 2.10 -13.05 -0.36
CA LEU A 256 1.02 -12.25 -0.92
C LEU A 256 1.61 -11.05 -1.69
N LEU A 257 1.43 -11.02 -3.00
CA LEU A 257 1.98 -9.95 -3.87
C LEU A 257 0.97 -8.83 -4.11
N ASP A 258 -0.32 -9.19 -4.16
CA ASP A 258 -1.41 -8.27 -4.44
C ASP A 258 -2.74 -8.86 -3.97
N GLY A 259 -3.66 -8.02 -3.49
CA GLY A 259 -4.96 -8.43 -2.98
C GLY A 259 -4.97 -8.66 -1.47
N VAL A 260 -6.15 -9.03 -0.96
CA VAL A 260 -6.40 -9.26 0.47
C VAL A 260 -6.88 -10.69 0.71
N LEU A 261 -6.30 -11.34 1.71
CA LEU A 261 -6.69 -12.67 2.18
C LEU A 261 -7.37 -12.57 3.55
N GLY A 262 -8.53 -13.20 3.68
CA GLY A 262 -9.17 -13.47 4.95
C GLY A 262 -8.57 -14.72 5.59
N VAL A 263 -8.43 -14.69 6.92
CA VAL A 263 -7.84 -15.77 7.71
C VAL A 263 -8.90 -16.33 8.65
N ASN A 264 -9.03 -17.65 8.70
CA ASN A 264 -9.91 -18.33 9.64
C ASN A 264 -9.20 -19.51 10.30
N VAL A 265 -9.26 -19.58 11.63
CA VAL A 265 -8.71 -20.67 12.45
C VAL A 265 -9.83 -21.22 13.32
N ASP A 266 -10.14 -22.52 13.19
CA ASP A 266 -11.19 -23.20 13.96
C ASP A 266 -12.56 -22.49 13.90
N GLY A 267 -12.90 -21.92 12.74
CA GLY A 267 -14.12 -21.16 12.53
C GLY A 267 -14.05 -19.69 12.95
N ARG A 268 -12.98 -19.26 13.62
CA ARG A 268 -12.80 -17.88 14.11
C ARG A 268 -12.08 -17.02 13.07
N PRO A 269 -12.67 -15.90 12.61
CA PRO A 269 -11.98 -14.96 11.72
C PRO A 269 -10.86 -14.24 12.48
N LEU A 270 -9.70 -14.13 11.85
CA LEU A 270 -8.55 -13.35 12.31
C LEU A 270 -8.35 -12.12 11.40
N PRO A 271 -7.49 -11.16 11.79
CA PRO A 271 -7.20 -9.99 10.95
C PRO A 271 -6.76 -10.37 9.53
N GLU A 272 -7.24 -9.59 8.57
CA GLU A 272 -6.94 -9.78 7.15
C GLU A 272 -5.46 -9.56 6.82
N LEU A 273 -4.99 -10.24 5.78
CA LEU A 273 -3.61 -10.19 5.34
C LEU A 273 -3.51 -9.49 4.00
N GLY A 274 -2.55 -8.58 3.91
CA GLY A 274 -2.26 -7.80 2.71
C GLY A 274 -0.92 -8.11 2.07
N PRO A 275 -0.60 -7.41 0.97
CA PRO A 275 0.63 -7.62 0.23
C PRO A 275 1.88 -7.45 1.10
N GLY A 276 2.83 -8.37 0.97
CA GLY A 276 4.01 -8.50 1.80
C GLY A 276 3.92 -9.64 2.82
N ALA A 277 2.71 -10.08 3.18
CA ALA A 277 2.51 -11.16 4.14
C ALA A 277 3.09 -12.50 3.65
N ILE A 278 3.78 -13.21 4.56
CA ILE A 278 4.29 -14.56 4.34
C ILE A 278 3.40 -15.58 5.02
N LEU A 279 3.08 -16.66 4.32
CA LEU A 279 2.06 -17.61 4.74
C LEU A 279 2.57 -19.04 4.61
N GLY A 280 2.10 -19.91 5.49
CA GLY A 280 2.42 -21.33 5.44
C GLY A 280 3.73 -21.71 6.11
N GLU A 281 4.40 -20.74 6.72
CA GLU A 281 5.59 -20.89 7.57
C GLU A 281 5.39 -21.93 8.65
N ARG A 282 4.20 -21.96 9.28
CA ARG A 282 3.88 -22.93 10.33
C ARG A 282 3.75 -24.34 9.80
N ALA A 283 3.13 -24.53 8.64
CA ALA A 283 3.04 -25.86 8.04
C ALA A 283 4.44 -26.42 7.74
N VAL A 284 5.37 -25.58 7.29
CA VAL A 284 6.76 -25.96 7.05
C VAL A 284 7.52 -26.30 8.35
N LEU A 285 7.19 -25.63 9.46
CA LEU A 285 7.84 -25.83 10.77
C LEU A 285 7.26 -26.97 11.60
N GLU A 286 5.93 -27.09 11.63
CA GLU A 286 5.15 -27.81 12.65
C GLU A 286 4.57 -29.15 12.15
N GLY A 287 5.12 -29.72 11.07
CA GLY A 287 4.79 -31.09 10.64
C GLY A 287 3.91 -31.20 9.41
N GLY A 288 3.88 -30.17 8.57
CA GLY A 288 3.35 -30.24 7.21
C GLY A 288 1.85 -30.06 7.08
N LEU A 289 1.14 -29.58 8.12
CA LEU A 289 -0.30 -29.30 8.05
C LEU A 289 -0.56 -27.79 8.14
N ARG A 290 -1.55 -27.32 7.37
CA ARG A 290 -2.00 -25.92 7.39
C ARG A 290 -2.76 -25.63 8.68
N THR A 291 -2.40 -24.52 9.33
CA THR A 291 -2.97 -24.11 10.62
C THR A 291 -4.17 -23.19 10.49
N ALA A 292 -4.45 -22.69 9.29
CA ALA A 292 -5.56 -21.78 9.01
C ALA A 292 -6.15 -22.04 7.61
N THR A 293 -7.41 -21.66 7.43
CA THR A 293 -8.04 -21.52 6.12
C THR A 293 -7.82 -20.11 5.62
N LEU A 294 -7.36 -19.98 4.37
CA LEU A 294 -7.10 -18.68 3.72
C LEU A 294 -8.00 -18.53 2.50
N THR A 295 -8.78 -17.44 2.47
CA THR A 295 -9.75 -17.15 1.40
C THR A 295 -9.48 -15.79 0.78
N ALA A 296 -9.50 -15.70 -0.55
CA ALA A 296 -9.35 -14.44 -1.28
C ALA A 296 -10.58 -13.54 -1.07
N LEU A 297 -10.40 -12.39 -0.43
CA LEU A 297 -11.44 -11.36 -0.26
C LEU A 297 -11.47 -10.36 -1.42
N THR A 298 -10.41 -10.35 -2.22
CA THR A 298 -10.31 -9.65 -3.50
C THR A 298 -9.70 -10.60 -4.53
N PRO A 299 -9.59 -10.24 -5.81
CA PRO A 299 -8.63 -10.89 -6.68
C PRO A 299 -7.23 -10.83 -6.03
N VAL A 300 -6.59 -11.98 -5.90
CA VAL A 300 -5.32 -12.14 -5.17
C VAL A 300 -4.24 -12.67 -6.11
N ARG A 301 -3.01 -12.21 -5.91
CA ARG A 301 -1.83 -12.79 -6.53
C ARG A 301 -0.80 -13.16 -5.48
N ILE A 302 -0.28 -14.38 -5.59
CA ILE A 302 0.71 -14.92 -4.67
C ILE A 302 1.93 -15.46 -5.42
N ALA A 303 3.08 -15.43 -4.76
CA ALA A 303 4.26 -16.21 -5.12
C ALA A 303 4.31 -17.46 -4.23
N GLU A 304 4.28 -18.64 -4.83
CA GLU A 304 4.44 -19.92 -4.15
C GLU A 304 5.89 -20.39 -4.27
N ALA A 305 6.52 -20.70 -3.13
CA ALA A 305 7.89 -21.19 -3.05
C ALA A 305 7.95 -22.46 -2.19
N ALA A 306 8.94 -23.31 -2.42
CA ALA A 306 9.18 -24.45 -1.55
C ALA A 306 9.63 -23.98 -0.16
N GLY A 307 9.16 -24.64 0.90
CA GLY A 307 9.47 -24.25 2.28
C GLY A 307 10.93 -24.36 2.68
N ASP A 308 11.73 -25.13 1.95
CA ASP A 308 13.17 -25.27 2.14
C ASP A 308 14.00 -24.09 1.59
N LEU A 309 13.36 -23.15 0.88
CA LEU A 309 14.02 -21.96 0.34
C LEU A 309 14.42 -20.95 1.44
N ILE A 310 13.72 -20.99 2.58
CA ILE A 310 13.97 -20.12 3.73
C ILE A 310 14.44 -20.98 4.90
N ASP A 311 15.42 -20.47 5.66
CA ASP A 311 15.92 -21.19 6.82
C ASP A 311 14.86 -21.26 7.94
N LYS A 312 14.86 -22.36 8.69
CA LYS A 312 13.85 -22.61 9.72
C LYS A 312 13.86 -21.57 10.86
N ALA A 313 15.01 -20.96 11.16
CA ALA A 313 15.08 -19.97 12.23
C ALA A 313 14.35 -18.68 11.83
N SER A 314 14.51 -18.24 10.58
CA SER A 314 13.75 -17.11 10.03
C SER A 314 12.25 -17.41 9.98
N LEU A 315 11.85 -18.61 9.55
CA LEU A 315 10.44 -19.01 9.57
C LEU A 315 9.86 -19.00 10.99
N ALA A 316 10.60 -19.49 11.99
CA ALA A 316 10.14 -19.52 13.38
C ALA A 316 9.85 -18.12 13.92
N ARG A 317 10.69 -17.15 13.58
CA ARG A 317 10.50 -15.74 13.96
C ARG A 317 9.28 -15.10 13.29
N VAL A 318 8.97 -15.47 12.03
CA VAL A 318 7.72 -15.05 11.39
C VAL A 318 6.52 -15.66 12.11
N ALA A 319 6.59 -16.97 12.39
CA ALA A 319 5.52 -17.69 13.08
C ALA A 319 5.21 -17.10 14.46
N GLU A 320 6.22 -16.66 15.22
CA GLU A 320 6.04 -15.96 16.50
C GLU A 320 5.20 -14.68 16.36
N GLY A 321 5.40 -13.90 15.29
CA GLY A 321 4.61 -12.71 15.00
C GLY A 321 3.18 -13.00 14.51
N HIS A 322 2.94 -14.22 14.03
CA HIS A 322 1.65 -14.69 13.52
C HIS A 322 0.82 -15.46 14.53
N ARG A 323 1.39 -15.94 15.65
CA ARG A 323 0.64 -16.52 16.78
C ARG A 323 -0.15 -15.41 17.50
N ARG A 324 -1.23 -14.97 16.87
CA ARG A 324 -2.16 -13.97 17.43
C ARG A 324 -3.41 -14.64 18.02
N GLU A 325 -3.65 -15.92 17.74
CA GLU A 325 -4.72 -16.68 18.39
C GLU A 325 -4.51 -16.88 19.89
N ASP A 326 -3.26 -16.92 20.37
CA ASP A 326 -2.93 -17.11 21.79
C ASP A 326 -3.12 -15.84 22.63
N THR A 327 -3.23 -14.66 22.00
CA THR A 327 -3.42 -13.37 22.69
C THR A 327 -4.90 -13.03 22.89
N LEU A 328 -5.81 -13.84 22.35
CA LEU A 328 -7.27 -13.66 22.42
C LEU A 328 -7.95 -14.66 23.38
N ALA A 329 -7.17 -15.31 24.26
CA ALA A 329 -7.63 -16.24 25.29
C ALA A 329 -7.77 -15.57 26.67
#